data_AF-A0A519IHX3-F1
#
_entry.id   AF-A0A519IHX3-F1
#
_cell.length_a   1.000
_cell.length_b   1.000
_cell.length_c   1.000
_cell.angle_alpha   90.00
_cell.angle_beta   90.00
_cell.angle_gamma   90.00
#
_symmetry.space_group_name_H-M   'P 1'
#
loop_
_entity.id
_entity.type
_entity.pdbx_description
1 polymer ?
#
loop_
_entity_poly.entity_id
_entity_poly.type
_entity_poly.pdbx_seq_one_letter_code
_entity_poly.pdbx_strand_id
1 'polypeptide(L)'
;MNEGLKAVMAVIGLIAASIFGAVWGGYVFSVLWAWFIVSAFAAPALGVAQAIGVTMAARFTLRSWSMRKQEDDSDVGKTMAAHLFGPLLFLAVGWIVKQWLPA
;
A
#
# COMPACT_ATOMS: atom_id res chain seq x y z
N MET A 1 -28.23 20.01 -2.38
CA MET A 1 -27.18 19.55 -1.45
C MET A 1 -26.28 20.73 -1.13
N ASN A 2 -26.28 21.16 0.12
CA ASN A 2 -25.54 22.28 0.68
C ASN A 2 -24.02 22.07 0.55
N GLU A 3 -23.28 23.11 0.18
CA GLU A 3 -21.83 23.05 -0.08
C GLU A 3 -21.04 22.51 1.13
N GLY A 4 -21.45 22.83 2.36
CA GLY A 4 -20.85 22.28 3.58
C GLY A 4 -20.97 20.76 3.71
N LEU A 5 -22.09 20.17 3.27
CA LEU A 5 -22.29 18.71 3.32
C LEU A 5 -21.38 18.00 2.31
N LYS A 6 -21.16 18.59 1.12
CA LYS A 6 -20.21 18.05 0.12
C LYS A 6 -18.79 18.03 0.66
N ALA A 7 -18.35 19.12 1.30
CA ALA A 7 -17.01 19.21 1.87
C ALA A 7 -16.76 18.16 2.96
N VAL A 8 -17.72 17.96 3.87
CA VAL A 8 -17.61 16.94 4.93
C VAL A 8 -17.51 15.53 4.33
N MET A 9 -18.36 15.22 3.33
CA MET A 9 -18.31 13.91 2.66
C MET A 9 -16.99 13.68 1.92
N ALA A 10 -16.45 14.71 1.28
CA ALA A 10 -15.16 14.63 0.59
C ALA A 10 -14.01 14.33 1.55
N VAL A 11 -13.97 15.00 2.72
CA VAL A 11 -12.95 14.75 3.75
C VAL A 11 -13.06 13.33 4.31
N ILE A 12 -14.28 12.87 4.61
CA ILE A 12 -14.52 11.50 5.09
C ILE A 12 -14.05 10.49 4.04
N GLY A 13 -14.40 10.71 2.76
CA GLY A 13 -13.99 9.85 1.66
C GLY A 13 -12.47 9.77 1.50
N LEU A 14 -11.78 10.91 1.61
CA LEU A 14 -10.32 10.96 1.54
C LEU A 14 -9.65 10.18 2.67
N ILE A 15 -10.16 10.33 3.90
CA ILE A 15 -9.64 9.61 5.07
C ILE A 15 -9.88 8.11 4.90
N ALA A 16 -11.10 7.71 4.53
CA ALA A 16 -11.44 6.31 4.29
C ALA A 16 -10.58 5.67 3.20
N ALA A 17 -10.38 6.36 2.07
CA ALA A 17 -9.51 5.89 0.99
C ALA A 17 -8.05 5.74 1.43
N SER A 18 -7.55 6.68 2.25
CA SER A 18 -6.18 6.64 2.77
C SER A 18 -5.98 5.46 3.73
N ILE A 19 -6.94 5.22 4.63
CA ILE A 19 -6.93 4.07 5.55
C ILE A 19 -6.98 2.77 4.76
N PHE A 20 -7.90 2.68 3.79
CA PHE A 20 -8.03 1.51 2.94
C PHE A 20 -6.72 1.21 2.20
N GLY A 21 -6.10 2.22 1.57
CA GLY A 21 -4.82 2.06 0.87
C GLY A 21 -3.69 1.61 1.79
N ALA A 22 -3.64 2.12 3.04
CA ALA A 22 -2.64 1.72 4.02
C ALA A 22 -2.84 0.27 4.47
N VAL A 23 -4.07 -0.13 4.79
CA VAL A 23 -4.41 -1.50 5.21
C VAL A 23 -4.16 -2.49 4.07
N TRP A 24 -4.59 -2.16 2.86
CA TRP A 24 -4.40 -2.99 1.68
C TRP A 24 -2.93 -3.18 1.33
N GLY A 25 -2.16 -2.09 1.28
CA GLY A 25 -0.71 -2.15 1.05
C GLY A 25 0.03 -2.90 2.15
N GLY A 26 -0.35 -2.70 3.41
CA GLY A 26 0.22 -3.40 4.57
C GLY A 26 -0.05 -4.91 4.53
N TYR A 27 -1.25 -5.34 4.15
CA TYR A 27 -1.59 -6.75 3.98
C TYR A 27 -0.75 -7.41 2.87
N VAL A 28 -0.65 -6.78 1.70
CA VAL A 28 0.19 -7.30 0.61
C VAL A 28 1.65 -7.39 1.05
N PHE A 29 2.16 -6.35 1.72
CA PHE A 29 3.52 -6.36 2.25
C PHE A 29 3.73 -7.48 3.27
N SER A 30 2.77 -7.77 4.15
CA SER A 30 2.91 -8.86 5.13
C SER A 30 3.00 -10.23 4.44
N VAL A 31 2.25 -10.43 3.35
CA VAL A 31 2.33 -11.67 2.56
C VAL A 31 3.67 -11.79 1.84
N LEU A 32 4.14 -10.74 1.18
CA LEU A 32 5.44 -10.72 0.52
C LEU A 32 6.59 -10.92 1.53
N TRP A 33 6.50 -10.30 2.71
CA TRP A 33 7.45 -10.50 3.79
C TRP A 33 7.51 -11.96 4.24
N ALA A 34 6.36 -12.60 4.42
CA ALA A 34 6.30 -14.02 4.76
C ALA A 34 6.93 -14.91 3.67
N TRP A 35 6.75 -14.56 2.40
CA TRP A 35 7.30 -15.36 1.29
C TRP A 35 8.79 -15.20 1.07
N PHE A 36 9.34 -14.00 1.25
CA PHE A 36 10.72 -13.69 0.86
C PHE A 36 11.66 -13.44 2.02
N ILE A 37 11.16 -12.87 3.13
CA ILE A 37 12.02 -12.48 4.24
C ILE A 37 12.01 -13.54 5.34
N VAL A 38 10.83 -14.04 5.71
CA VAL A 38 10.71 -15.09 6.73
C VAL A 38 11.37 -16.39 6.26
N SER A 39 11.11 -16.80 5.02
CA SER A 39 11.67 -18.04 4.44
C SER A 39 13.19 -18.00 4.31
N ALA A 40 13.75 -16.88 3.83
CA ALA A 40 15.18 -16.78 3.52
C ALA A 40 16.04 -16.44 4.75
N PHE A 41 15.52 -15.63 5.68
CA PHE A 41 16.31 -15.10 6.80
C PHE A 41 15.84 -15.60 8.17
N ALA A 42 14.88 -16.53 8.22
CA ALA A 42 14.24 -17.00 9.46
C ALA A 42 13.74 -15.84 10.36
N ALA A 43 13.34 -14.73 9.73
CA ALA A 43 12.87 -13.54 10.43
C ALA A 43 11.48 -13.77 11.04
N PRO A 44 11.09 -13.02 12.09
CA PRO A 44 9.73 -13.08 12.62
C PRO A 44 8.68 -12.71 11.58
N ALA A 45 7.57 -13.45 11.56
CA ALA A 45 6.42 -13.12 10.73
C ALA A 45 5.78 -11.81 11.20
N LEU A 46 5.50 -10.91 10.26
CA LEU A 46 4.81 -9.66 10.54
C LEU A 46 3.30 -9.86 10.43
N GLY A 47 2.57 -9.47 11.48
CA GLY A 47 1.13 -9.28 11.38
C GLY A 47 0.80 -8.03 10.56
N VAL A 48 -0.47 -7.89 10.17
CA VAL A 48 -0.93 -6.77 9.32
C VAL A 48 -0.64 -5.41 9.98
N ALA A 49 -0.85 -5.30 11.29
CA ALA A 49 -0.58 -4.06 12.04
C ALA A 49 0.91 -3.66 11.99
N GLN A 50 1.81 -4.62 12.20
CA GLN A 50 3.26 -4.38 12.11
C GLN A 50 3.67 -4.03 10.68
N ALA A 51 3.12 -4.71 9.68
CA ALA A 51 3.38 -4.43 8.27
C ALA A 51 2.91 -3.01 7.86
N ILE A 52 1.75 -2.56 8.34
CA ILE A 52 1.29 -1.17 8.16
C ILE A 52 2.28 -0.20 8.81
N GLY A 53 2.70 -0.45 10.05
CA GLY A 53 3.68 0.39 10.76
C GLY A 53 5.01 0.52 10.01
N VAL A 54 5.56 -0.61 9.54
CA VAL A 54 6.81 -0.65 8.77
C VAL A 54 6.68 0.09 7.45
N THR A 55 5.59 -0.14 6.70
CA THR A 55 5.36 0.54 5.41
C THR A 55 5.15 2.03 5.59
N MET A 56 4.47 2.47 6.65
CA MET A 56 4.33 3.89 7.00
C MET A 56 5.67 4.53 7.35
N ALA A 57 6.47 3.88 8.20
CA ALA A 57 7.81 4.37 8.56
C ALA A 57 8.72 4.45 7.33
N ALA A 58 8.74 3.41 6.50
CA ALA A 58 9.50 3.38 5.25
C ALA A 58 9.06 4.52 4.32
N ARG A 59 7.75 4.66 4.09
CA ARG A 59 7.20 5.75 3.26
C ARG A 59 7.56 7.12 3.80
N PHE A 60 7.52 7.33 5.11
CA PHE A 60 7.90 8.60 5.72
C PHE A 60 9.37 8.95 5.39
N THR A 61 10.27 7.98 5.53
CA THR A 61 11.69 8.16 5.19
C THR A 61 11.89 8.37 3.68
N LEU A 62 11.26 7.54 2.84
CA LEU A 62 11.39 7.54 1.38
C LEU A 62 10.74 8.75 0.71
N ARG A 63 9.65 9.29 1.27
CA ARG A 63 8.93 10.45 0.71
C ARG A 63 9.75 11.73 0.76
N SER A 64 10.72 11.83 1.67
CA SER A 64 11.70 12.94 1.67
C SER A 64 12.53 13.00 0.36
N TRP A 65 12.65 11.88 -0.35
CA TRP A 65 13.44 11.76 -1.59
C TRP A 65 12.64 12.02 -2.88
N SER A 66 11.29 11.92 -2.85
CA SER A 66 10.45 11.95 -4.05
C SER A 66 9.67 13.26 -4.28
N MET A 67 10.10 14.39 -3.71
CA MET A 67 9.49 15.72 -3.88
C MET A 67 9.62 16.29 -5.32
N ARG A 68 9.48 15.48 -6.37
CA ARG A 68 9.63 15.93 -7.77
C ARG A 68 8.81 15.12 -8.77
N LYS A 69 7.48 15.17 -8.64
CA LYS A 69 6.49 15.22 -9.74
C LYS A 69 5.09 15.08 -9.16
N GLN A 70 4.43 16.19 -8.91
CA GLN A 70 2.97 16.25 -9.02
C GLN A 70 2.70 16.85 -10.40
N GLU A 71 2.51 16.00 -11.40
CA GLU A 71 1.78 16.40 -12.61
C GLU A 71 0.30 16.20 -12.30
N ASP A 72 -0.45 17.28 -12.47
CA ASP A 72 -1.85 17.49 -12.08
C ASP A 72 -2.81 16.74 -13.02
N ASP A 73 -2.73 15.42 -13.08
CA ASP A 73 -3.72 14.59 -13.79
C ASP A 73 -4.74 14.06 -12.76
N SER A 74 -5.74 14.90 -12.47
CA SER A 74 -6.76 14.76 -11.40
C SER A 74 -7.78 13.63 -11.60
N ASP A 75 -7.40 12.55 -12.29
CA ASP A 75 -8.26 11.39 -12.49
C ASP A 75 -8.25 10.50 -11.22
N VAL A 76 -9.22 10.78 -10.36
CA VAL A 76 -9.50 10.01 -9.14
C VAL A 76 -9.66 8.52 -9.46
N GLY A 77 -10.22 8.18 -10.63
CA GLY A 77 -10.38 6.80 -11.09
C GLY A 77 -9.04 6.09 -11.30
N LYS A 78 -8.11 6.74 -12.00
CA LYS A 78 -6.74 6.21 -12.18
C LYS A 78 -6.01 6.07 -10.83
N THR A 79 -6.18 7.04 -9.93
CA THR A 79 -5.53 7.03 -8.61
C THR A 79 -6.05 5.88 -7.73
N MET A 80 -7.37 5.65 -7.71
CA MET A 80 -7.96 4.53 -6.99
C MET A 80 -7.57 3.19 -7.61
N ALA A 81 -7.57 3.09 -8.94
CA ALA A 81 -7.10 1.90 -9.65
C ALA A 81 -5.65 1.57 -9.29
N ALA A 82 -4.76 2.56 -9.24
CA ALA A 82 -3.37 2.36 -8.86
C ALA A 82 -3.23 1.84 -7.41
N HIS A 83 -4.04 2.33 -6.46
CA HIS A 83 -4.02 1.87 -5.07
C HIS A 83 -4.59 0.47 -4.89
N LEU A 84 -5.56 0.06 -5.72
CA LEU A 84 -6.14 -1.28 -5.70
C LEU A 84 -5.25 -2.29 -6.43
N PHE A 85 -4.96 -2.03 -7.70
CA PHE A 85 -4.28 -2.97 -8.60
C PHE A 85 -2.77 -2.97 -8.42
N GLY A 86 -2.16 -1.86 -7.99
CA GLY A 86 -0.72 -1.80 -7.76
C GLY A 86 -0.25 -2.90 -6.79
N PRO A 87 -0.77 -2.96 -5.56
CA PRO A 87 -0.44 -4.03 -4.61
C PRO A 87 -0.76 -5.44 -5.13
N LEU A 88 -1.86 -5.62 -5.87
CA LEU A 88 -2.20 -6.91 -6.49
C LEU A 88 -1.16 -7.36 -7.52
N LEU A 89 -0.65 -6.45 -8.34
CA LEU A 89 0.40 -6.75 -9.32
C LEU A 89 1.69 -7.19 -8.59
N PHE A 90 2.08 -6.48 -7.54
CA PHE A 90 3.22 -6.90 -6.71
C PHE A 90 3.01 -8.27 -6.07
N LEU A 91 1.79 -8.56 -5.60
CA LEU A 91 1.46 -9.87 -5.05
C LEU A 91 1.53 -10.97 -6.12
N ALA A 92 0.99 -10.72 -7.31
CA ALA A 92 1.01 -11.67 -8.43
C ALA A 92 2.45 -11.97 -8.87
N VAL A 93 3.28 -10.93 -9.05
CA VAL A 93 4.70 -11.08 -9.36
C VAL A 93 5.41 -11.84 -8.25
N GLY A 94 5.18 -11.48 -6.98
CA GLY A 94 5.74 -12.19 -5.84
C GLY A 94 5.35 -13.67 -5.81
N TRP A 95 4.11 -14.00 -6.15
CA TRP A 95 3.65 -15.38 -6.17
C TRP A 95 4.34 -16.21 -7.26
N ILE A 96 4.60 -15.61 -8.44
CA ILE A 96 5.37 -16.24 -9.51
C ILE A 96 6.81 -16.48 -9.06
N VAL A 97 7.47 -15.47 -8.49
CA VAL A 97 8.86 -15.59 -8.02
C VAL A 97 8.98 -16.62 -6.90
N LYS A 98 7.97 -16.70 -6.00
CA LYS A 98 7.93 -17.68 -4.92
C LYS A 98 8.06 -19.13 -5.42
N GLN A 99 7.55 -19.45 -6.61
CA GLN A 99 7.63 -20.83 -7.16
C GLN A 99 9.06 -21.33 -7.37
N TRP A 100 10.04 -20.42 -7.40
CA TRP A 100 11.45 -20.74 -7.61
C TRP A 100 12.27 -20.76 -6.32
N LEU A 101 11.65 -20.45 -5.16
CA LEU A 101 12.32 -20.55 -3.87
C LEU A 101 12.42 -22.03 -3.46
N PRO A 102 13.58 -22.48 -2.93
CA PRO A 102 13.69 -23.81 -2.34
C PRO A 102 12.72 -23.95 -1.16
N ALA A 103 12.13 -25.14 -1.03
CA ALA A 103 11.16 -25.48 0.01
C ALA A 103 11.79 -25.50 1.41
#